data_AF-A0A1J4KIE3-F1
#
_entry.id   AF-A0A1J4KIE3-F1
#
_cell.length_a   1.000
_cell.length_b   1.000
_cell.length_c   1.000
_cell.angle_alpha   90.00
_cell.angle_beta   90.00
_cell.angle_gamma   90.00
#
_symmetry.space_group_name_H-M   'P 1'
#
loop_
_entity.id
_entity.type
_entity.pdbx_description
1 polymer ?
#
loop_
_entity_poly.entity_id
_entity_poly.type
_entity_poly.pdbx_seq_one_letter_code
_entity_poly.pdbx_strand_id
1 'polypeptide(L)'
;MGFPDEVYVTLSSNSQMVPFVSVVQYNGDTPYDYLAIVSQLTSFYNYTLLKSTKPDFHTLDCSYQANIHRMMYHKIRFIENKIYRLRTKHREKMIDFANYVIEFLSKWPPTEDNMIISVKIDKLQEYLQQDPPKVELLKSKYNFYMSLLKPVLESLKTKEQALEELKGVIETISQKIDPRTSFFPTHKLQLKFERLFMSPLLPFKDQLEELLMIFPPPDPQMFLKMLFSLVPPVLNEIGINKKPFDSTLVLLLVRLSFDKVYEQNEFLRNDGTDLLHELSDITFGSLRPPPEFSPKVENDEVKIIDVFRNDEHFKKAVQLLENVIFFTNPFDILDCIDLSLLVIEEAATVYNNYQTMVFPFEVTFELFMAVTIASQIRNWENLSVFVENYTPMTGLCPSFEFSKAKIVASVMQFQTMVAELHGEETGEYMRKASDFVASFTESMPDPLADAHDGIVVLPEIHTTETKDDGETLNESFQNPENEENEKSTETNNESNVNALENGENQRNETKTKEEVETEEEEKEKLVHVDEKEEKEDNQEI
;
A
#
# COMPACT_ATOMS: atom_id res chain seq x y z
N MET A 1 31.59 -8.06 -69.61
CA MET A 1 32.34 -8.32 -68.38
C MET A 1 31.35 -8.49 -67.22
N GLY A 2 31.57 -9.48 -66.33
CA GLY A 2 30.76 -9.66 -65.13
C GLY A 2 30.90 -8.51 -64.12
N PHE A 3 30.22 -8.60 -62.98
CA PHE A 3 30.37 -7.61 -61.91
C PHE A 3 31.83 -7.54 -61.41
N PRO A 4 32.31 -6.36 -60.95
CA PRO A 4 33.62 -6.23 -60.33
C PRO A 4 33.77 -7.13 -59.10
N ASP A 5 35.00 -7.56 -58.79
CA ASP A 5 35.32 -8.37 -57.61
C ASP A 5 34.79 -7.73 -56.31
N GLU A 6 34.71 -6.40 -56.26
CA GLU A 6 34.17 -5.63 -55.14
C GLU A 6 32.73 -6.06 -54.77
N VAL A 7 31.90 -6.42 -55.75
CA VAL A 7 30.52 -6.90 -55.51
C VAL A 7 30.54 -8.22 -54.73
N TYR A 8 31.37 -9.16 -55.16
CA TYR A 8 31.50 -10.47 -54.52
C TYR A 8 32.15 -10.37 -53.14
N VAL A 9 33.20 -9.53 -53.01
CA VAL A 9 33.85 -9.24 -51.73
C VAL A 9 32.84 -8.63 -50.76
N THR A 10 32.03 -7.68 -51.21
CA THR A 10 30.98 -7.04 -50.39
C THR A 10 29.95 -8.07 -49.89
N LEU A 11 29.41 -8.90 -50.80
CA LEU A 11 28.43 -9.91 -50.43
C LEU A 11 29.01 -10.99 -49.51
N SER A 12 30.27 -11.37 -49.69
CA SER A 12 30.94 -12.36 -48.83
C SER A 12 31.32 -11.80 -47.46
N SER A 13 31.61 -10.50 -47.37
CA SER A 13 31.96 -9.82 -46.12
C SER A 13 30.72 -9.45 -45.30
N ASN A 14 29.56 -9.29 -45.94
CA ASN A 14 28.29 -9.01 -45.28
C ASN A 14 27.37 -10.25 -45.30
N SER A 15 27.60 -11.15 -44.34
CA SER A 15 26.83 -12.39 -44.18
C SER A 15 25.32 -12.17 -44.01
N GLN A 16 24.90 -10.99 -43.56
CA GLN A 16 23.47 -10.64 -43.41
C GLN A 16 22.78 -10.41 -44.76
N MET A 17 23.50 -10.01 -45.81
CA MET A 17 22.89 -9.79 -47.14
C MET A 17 22.69 -11.08 -47.94
N VAL A 18 23.55 -12.07 -47.74
CA VAL A 18 23.60 -13.32 -48.52
C VAL A 18 22.25 -14.05 -48.64
N PRO A 19 21.39 -14.12 -47.60
CA PRO A 19 20.08 -14.76 -47.71
C PRO A 19 19.13 -14.10 -48.72
N PHE A 20 19.31 -12.79 -48.93
CA PHE A 20 18.38 -11.91 -49.66
C PHE A 20 18.90 -11.49 -51.02
N VAL A 21 20.21 -11.37 -51.17
CA VAL A 21 20.88 -10.79 -52.34
C VAL A 21 21.79 -11.82 -52.99
N SER A 22 21.61 -12.04 -54.29
CA SER A 22 22.42 -12.99 -55.07
C SER A 22 22.70 -12.46 -56.47
N VAL A 23 23.90 -12.69 -56.98
CA VAL A 23 24.24 -12.41 -58.37
C VAL A 23 23.75 -13.57 -59.24
N VAL A 24 22.95 -13.26 -60.25
CA VAL A 24 22.41 -14.27 -61.18
C VAL A 24 22.52 -13.78 -62.62
N GLN A 25 22.63 -14.73 -63.56
CA GLN A 25 22.54 -14.43 -64.99
C GLN A 25 21.07 -14.29 -65.38
N TYR A 26 20.71 -13.13 -65.94
CA TYR A 26 19.35 -12.84 -66.37
C TYR A 26 19.13 -13.34 -67.80
N ASN A 27 18.23 -14.32 -67.96
CA ASN A 27 17.88 -14.92 -69.25
C ASN A 27 16.49 -14.47 -69.75
N GLY A 28 15.91 -13.40 -69.18
CA GLY A 28 14.55 -12.97 -69.51
C GLY A 28 14.48 -12.18 -70.82
N ASP A 29 13.34 -12.29 -71.50
CA ASP A 29 13.06 -11.57 -72.76
C ASP A 29 12.80 -10.07 -72.56
N THR A 30 12.51 -9.64 -71.32
CA THR A 30 12.22 -8.25 -70.97
C THR A 30 13.44 -7.59 -70.31
N PRO A 31 13.71 -6.29 -70.53
CA PRO A 31 14.78 -5.59 -69.82
C PRO A 31 14.57 -5.68 -68.30
N TYR A 32 15.60 -6.09 -67.56
CA TYR A 32 15.56 -6.12 -66.10
C TYR A 32 15.53 -4.70 -65.53
N ASP A 33 14.44 -4.36 -64.84
CA ASP A 33 14.25 -3.06 -64.22
C ASP A 33 14.76 -3.07 -62.77
N TYR A 34 16.06 -2.83 -62.59
CA TYR A 34 16.66 -2.72 -61.27
C TYR A 34 16.15 -1.49 -60.48
N LEU A 35 15.72 -0.43 -61.17
CA LEU A 35 15.18 0.77 -60.52
C LEU A 35 13.84 0.48 -59.84
N ALA A 36 13.04 -0.46 -60.36
CA ALA A 36 11.82 -0.91 -59.69
C ALA A 36 12.11 -1.48 -58.28
N ILE A 37 13.17 -2.30 -58.14
CA ILE A 37 13.56 -2.90 -56.86
C ILE A 37 14.07 -1.84 -55.89
N VAL A 38 14.95 -0.95 -56.35
CA VAL A 38 15.47 0.16 -55.54
C VAL A 38 14.32 1.08 -55.10
N SER A 39 13.41 1.41 -56.00
CA SER A 39 12.22 2.23 -55.71
C SER A 39 11.29 1.57 -54.69
N GLN A 40 11.05 0.26 -54.82
CA GLN A 40 10.22 -0.49 -53.88
C GLN A 40 10.87 -0.55 -52.48
N LEU A 41 12.17 -0.81 -52.39
CA LEU A 41 12.88 -0.84 -51.10
C LEU A 41 12.99 0.55 -50.48
N THR A 42 13.21 1.59 -51.28
CA THR A 42 13.23 3.00 -50.84
C THR A 42 11.86 3.43 -50.33
N SER A 43 10.78 3.01 -51.01
CA SER A 43 9.41 3.25 -50.55
C SER A 43 9.16 2.58 -49.20
N PHE A 44 9.54 1.31 -49.06
CA PHE A 44 9.43 0.58 -47.80
C PHE A 44 10.23 1.24 -46.67
N TYR A 45 11.47 1.64 -46.95
CA TYR A 45 12.33 2.36 -46.01
C TYR A 45 11.66 3.64 -45.49
N ASN A 46 11.19 4.49 -46.40
CA ASN A 46 10.60 5.78 -46.04
C ASN A 46 9.24 5.65 -45.35
N TYR A 47 8.36 4.77 -45.85
CA TYR A 47 6.98 4.67 -45.36
C TYR A 47 6.77 3.67 -44.24
N THR A 48 7.71 2.73 -44.06
CA THR A 48 7.61 1.70 -43.01
C THR A 48 8.71 1.89 -41.98
N LEU A 49 9.99 1.80 -42.34
CA LEU A 49 11.08 1.78 -41.36
C LEU A 49 11.29 3.11 -40.63
N LEU A 50 11.26 4.24 -41.35
CA LEU A 50 11.46 5.56 -40.74
C LEU A 50 10.32 6.04 -39.82
N LYS A 51 9.16 5.36 -39.81
CA LYS A 51 8.10 5.70 -38.84
C LYS A 51 8.60 5.46 -37.42
N SER A 52 8.52 6.48 -36.56
CA SER A 52 8.90 6.36 -35.15
C SER A 52 8.13 5.22 -34.48
N THR A 53 8.84 4.34 -33.78
CA THR A 53 8.20 3.42 -32.82
C THR A 53 7.58 4.23 -31.70
N LYS A 54 6.26 4.15 -31.56
CA LYS A 54 5.58 4.63 -30.36
C LYS A 54 5.65 3.55 -29.29
N PRO A 55 5.76 3.91 -28.00
CA PRO A 55 5.59 2.94 -26.94
C PRO A 55 4.17 2.37 -27.02
N ASP A 56 4.09 1.05 -27.07
CA ASP A 56 2.83 0.32 -27.12
C ASP A 56 2.52 -0.20 -25.72
N PHE A 57 1.85 0.64 -24.95
CA PHE A 57 1.44 0.32 -23.58
C PHE A 57 0.03 -0.26 -23.63
N HIS A 58 -0.05 -1.59 -23.54
CA HIS A 58 -1.33 -2.30 -23.59
C HIS A 58 -1.96 -2.47 -22.21
N THR A 59 -1.16 -2.33 -21.16
CA THR A 59 -1.60 -2.57 -19.79
C THR A 59 -2.37 -1.35 -19.27
N LEU A 60 -3.65 -1.55 -18.91
CA LEU A 60 -4.45 -0.56 -18.20
C LEU A 60 -3.76 -0.17 -16.89
N ASP A 61 -3.92 1.08 -16.46
CA ASP A 61 -3.34 1.49 -15.18
C ASP A 61 -3.98 0.70 -14.03
N CYS A 62 -3.15 -0.08 -13.33
CA CYS A 62 -3.54 -0.92 -12.21
C CYS A 62 -2.79 -0.52 -10.93
N SER A 63 -2.33 0.73 -10.86
CA SER A 63 -1.62 1.31 -9.72
C SER A 63 -2.37 1.20 -8.37
N TYR A 64 -3.69 1.02 -8.42
CA TYR A 64 -4.59 0.85 -7.28
C TYR A 64 -4.69 -0.58 -6.74
N GLN A 65 -4.06 -1.57 -7.36
CA GLN A 65 -4.15 -2.96 -6.91
C GLN A 65 -3.29 -3.20 -5.65
N ALA A 66 -3.63 -4.26 -4.90
CA ALA A 66 -2.87 -4.67 -3.71
C ALA A 66 -1.38 -4.96 -4.02
N ASN A 67 -0.50 -4.86 -3.03
CA ASN A 67 0.98 -4.89 -3.20
C ASN A 67 1.51 -5.98 -4.15
N ILE A 68 1.02 -7.22 -4.06
CA ILE A 68 1.50 -8.30 -4.94
C ILE A 68 1.10 -8.09 -6.41
N HIS A 69 -0.13 -7.65 -6.65
CA HIS A 69 -0.66 -7.35 -7.97
C HIS A 69 -0.06 -6.07 -8.53
N ARG A 70 0.18 -5.06 -7.67
CA ARG A 70 0.91 -3.84 -8.03
C ARG A 70 2.34 -4.15 -8.44
N MET A 71 3.03 -5.05 -7.74
CA MET A 71 4.35 -5.54 -8.15
C MET A 71 4.27 -6.24 -9.51
N MET A 72 3.26 -7.10 -9.74
CA MET A 72 3.06 -7.74 -11.05
C MET A 72 2.83 -6.69 -12.15
N TYR A 73 1.99 -5.69 -11.91
CA TYR A 73 1.75 -4.56 -12.81
C TYR A 73 3.06 -3.82 -13.12
N HIS A 74 3.87 -3.48 -12.12
CA HIS A 74 5.17 -2.83 -12.34
C HIS A 74 6.14 -3.70 -13.14
N LYS A 75 6.17 -5.01 -12.90
CA LYS A 75 6.95 -5.96 -13.72
C LYS A 75 6.48 -5.95 -15.18
N ILE A 76 5.18 -5.93 -15.42
CA ILE A 76 4.60 -5.83 -16.76
C ILE A 76 5.03 -4.52 -17.43
N ARG A 77 4.88 -3.37 -16.76
CA ARG A 77 5.28 -2.04 -17.27
C ARG A 77 6.78 -1.97 -17.59
N PHE A 78 7.60 -2.57 -16.73
CA PHE A 78 9.04 -2.69 -16.97
C PHE A 78 9.32 -3.51 -18.24
N ILE A 79 8.64 -4.64 -18.42
CA ILE A 79 8.80 -5.48 -19.63
C ILE A 79 8.34 -4.73 -20.89
N GLU A 80 7.20 -4.02 -20.86
CA GLU A 80 6.74 -3.18 -21.98
C GLU A 80 7.80 -2.16 -22.39
N ASN A 81 8.37 -1.44 -21.41
CA ASN A 81 9.42 -0.46 -21.65
C ASN A 81 10.70 -1.12 -22.19
N LYS A 82 11.08 -2.30 -21.68
CA LYS A 82 12.26 -3.03 -22.17
C LYS A 82 12.07 -3.54 -23.61
N ILE A 83 10.87 -4.02 -23.95
CA ILE A 83 10.49 -4.38 -25.34
C ILE A 83 10.59 -3.16 -26.25
N TYR A 84 10.04 -2.03 -25.82
CA TYR A 84 10.09 -0.78 -26.58
C TYR A 84 11.53 -0.35 -26.89
N ARG A 85 12.40 -0.29 -25.87
CA ARG A 85 13.82 0.07 -26.04
C ARG A 85 14.56 -0.87 -26.97
N LEU A 86 14.36 -2.18 -26.83
CA LEU A 86 14.99 -3.17 -27.70
C LEU A 86 14.53 -3.07 -29.16
N ARG A 87 13.23 -2.84 -29.39
CA ARG A 87 12.68 -2.59 -30.72
C ARG A 87 13.26 -1.34 -31.35
N THR A 88 13.40 -0.26 -30.60
CA THR A 88 13.99 0.99 -31.10
C THR A 88 15.46 0.78 -31.49
N LYS A 89 16.29 0.20 -30.60
CA LYS A 89 17.70 -0.13 -30.90
C LYS A 89 17.84 -1.10 -32.09
N HIS A 90 16.96 -2.09 -32.20
CA HIS A 90 16.99 -3.02 -33.33
C HIS A 90 16.56 -2.36 -34.64
N ARG A 91 15.55 -1.50 -34.59
CA ARG A 91 15.03 -0.78 -35.75
C ARG A 91 16.05 0.19 -36.33
N GLU A 92 16.83 0.88 -35.50
CA GLU A 92 17.97 1.69 -35.94
C GLU A 92 18.96 0.84 -36.75
N LYS A 93 19.35 -0.34 -36.23
CA LYS A 93 20.22 -1.28 -36.96
C LYS A 93 19.60 -1.74 -38.29
N MET A 94 18.28 -1.97 -38.33
CA MET A 94 17.58 -2.35 -39.56
C MET A 94 17.45 -1.20 -40.56
N ILE A 95 17.33 0.04 -40.10
CA ILE A 95 17.38 1.25 -40.92
C ILE A 95 18.76 1.37 -41.57
N ASP A 96 19.83 1.24 -40.79
CA ASP A 96 21.20 1.29 -41.30
C ASP A 96 21.47 0.18 -42.32
N PHE A 97 21.03 -1.05 -42.02
CA PHE A 97 21.15 -2.19 -42.92
C PHE A 97 20.35 -1.98 -44.22
N ALA A 98 19.12 -1.49 -44.14
CA ALA A 98 18.30 -1.20 -45.32
C ALA A 98 18.92 -0.10 -46.19
N ASN A 99 19.44 0.97 -45.57
CA ASN A 99 20.13 2.04 -46.28
C ASN A 99 21.37 1.51 -47.00
N TYR A 100 22.17 0.68 -46.33
CA TYR A 100 23.33 0.02 -46.94
C TYR A 100 22.95 -0.85 -48.16
N VAL A 101 21.87 -1.63 -48.07
CA VAL A 101 21.38 -2.42 -49.21
C VAL A 101 20.90 -1.52 -50.36
N ILE A 102 20.19 -0.42 -50.08
CA ILE A 102 19.75 0.56 -51.09
C ILE A 102 20.96 1.18 -51.78
N GLU A 103 21.98 1.63 -51.03
CA GLU A 103 23.20 2.21 -51.58
C GLU A 103 23.97 1.20 -52.44
N PHE A 104 24.09 -0.04 -51.97
CA PHE A 104 24.74 -1.13 -52.71
C PHE A 104 24.05 -1.40 -54.04
N LEU A 105 22.72 -1.54 -54.05
CA LEU A 105 21.93 -1.76 -55.27
C LEU A 105 21.98 -0.56 -56.22
N SER A 106 22.04 0.66 -55.68
CA SER A 106 22.13 1.89 -56.48
C SER A 106 23.51 2.06 -57.13
N LYS A 107 24.57 1.58 -56.48
CA LYS A 107 25.95 1.64 -56.98
C LYS A 107 26.20 0.69 -58.15
N TRP A 108 25.52 -0.45 -58.20
CA TRP A 108 25.82 -1.55 -59.12
C TRP A 108 24.66 -1.89 -60.06
N PRO A 109 24.46 -1.12 -61.16
CA PRO A 109 23.45 -1.42 -62.16
C PRO A 109 23.77 -2.71 -62.94
N PRO A 110 22.81 -3.26 -63.71
CA PRO A 110 23.02 -4.43 -64.57
C PRO A 110 24.23 -4.28 -65.49
N THR A 111 24.99 -5.36 -65.66
CA THR A 111 26.17 -5.39 -66.55
C THR A 111 25.80 -5.76 -67.99
N GLU A 112 26.70 -5.47 -68.94
CA GLU A 112 26.53 -5.84 -70.36
C GLU A 112 26.41 -7.35 -70.60
N ASP A 113 26.90 -8.20 -69.68
CA ASP A 113 26.82 -9.66 -69.78
C ASP A 113 25.50 -10.22 -69.23
N ASN A 114 24.48 -9.37 -69.05
CA ASN A 114 23.20 -9.71 -68.41
C ASN A 114 23.33 -10.27 -66.99
N MET A 115 24.43 -10.02 -66.28
CA MET A 115 24.51 -10.34 -64.86
C MET A 115 23.77 -9.27 -64.07
N ILE A 116 22.87 -9.71 -63.18
CA ILE A 116 22.03 -8.87 -62.33
C ILE A 116 22.20 -9.22 -60.86
N ILE A 117 21.83 -8.28 -59.98
CA ILE A 117 21.72 -8.52 -58.55
C ILE A 117 20.26 -8.83 -58.23
N SER A 118 19.94 -10.10 -58.08
CA SER A 118 18.59 -10.55 -57.69
C SER A 118 18.38 -10.37 -56.18
N VAL A 119 17.29 -9.69 -55.83
CA VAL A 119 16.89 -9.42 -54.45
C VAL A 119 15.56 -10.09 -54.15
N LYS A 120 15.51 -10.92 -53.10
CA LYS A 120 14.27 -11.50 -52.57
C LYS A 120 13.57 -10.47 -51.69
N ILE A 121 12.91 -9.50 -52.32
CA ILE A 121 12.39 -8.30 -51.64
C ILE A 121 11.43 -8.63 -50.50
N ASP A 122 10.54 -9.61 -50.68
CA ASP A 122 9.57 -9.99 -49.65
C ASP A 122 10.27 -10.53 -48.40
N LYS A 123 11.30 -11.37 -48.57
CA LYS A 123 12.09 -11.93 -47.46
C LYS A 123 12.91 -10.86 -46.75
N LEU A 124 13.45 -9.91 -47.51
CA LEU A 124 14.20 -8.79 -46.93
C LEU A 124 13.27 -7.88 -46.12
N GLN A 125 12.08 -7.57 -46.64
CA GLN A 125 11.09 -6.77 -45.92
C GLN A 125 10.59 -7.47 -44.65
N GLU A 126 10.37 -8.78 -44.70
CA GLU A 126 10.02 -9.60 -43.53
C GLU A 126 11.14 -9.55 -42.47
N TYR A 127 12.40 -9.74 -42.88
CA TYR A 127 13.55 -9.66 -41.99
C TYR A 127 13.69 -8.30 -41.32
N LEU A 128 13.51 -7.21 -42.09
CA LEU A 128 13.60 -5.84 -41.59
C LEU A 128 12.49 -5.46 -40.59
N GLN A 129 11.39 -6.22 -40.56
CA GLN A 129 10.27 -6.03 -39.62
C GLN A 129 10.30 -6.99 -38.43
N GLN A 130 11.15 -8.02 -38.48
CA GLN A 130 11.15 -9.06 -37.48
C GLN A 130 11.61 -8.52 -36.12
N ASP A 131 10.91 -8.90 -35.05
CA ASP A 131 11.35 -8.60 -33.70
C ASP A 131 12.64 -9.38 -33.37
N PRO A 132 13.59 -8.80 -32.62
CA PRO A 132 14.78 -9.53 -32.22
C PRO A 132 14.41 -10.67 -31.26
N PRO A 133 15.15 -11.80 -31.21
CA PRO A 133 14.80 -12.95 -30.37
C PRO A 133 14.60 -12.62 -28.88
N LYS A 134 15.36 -11.65 -28.35
CA LYS A 134 15.20 -11.17 -26.97
C LYS A 134 13.82 -10.57 -26.71
N VAL A 135 13.17 -9.94 -27.71
CA VAL A 135 11.81 -9.39 -27.59
C VAL A 135 10.76 -10.50 -27.51
N GLU A 136 10.91 -11.60 -28.26
CA GLU A 136 9.99 -12.75 -28.14
C GLU A 136 10.03 -13.39 -26.75
N LEU A 137 11.22 -13.51 -26.15
CA LEU A 137 11.35 -13.97 -24.77
C LEU A 137 10.64 -13.02 -23.79
N LEU A 138 10.77 -11.71 -23.99
CA LEU A 138 10.09 -10.71 -23.16
C LEU A 138 8.57 -10.73 -23.34
N LYS A 139 8.07 -10.94 -24.57
CA LYS A 139 6.63 -11.13 -24.82
C LYS A 139 6.10 -12.36 -24.08
N SER A 140 6.85 -13.45 -24.05
CA SER A 140 6.49 -14.65 -23.27
C SER A 140 6.40 -14.32 -21.77
N LYS A 141 7.39 -13.61 -21.21
CA LYS A 141 7.35 -13.14 -19.81
C LYS A 141 6.19 -12.18 -19.54
N TYR A 142 5.92 -11.25 -20.45
CA TYR A 142 4.77 -10.34 -20.39
C TYR A 142 3.46 -11.12 -20.30
N ASN A 143 3.25 -12.08 -21.22
CA ASN A 143 2.04 -12.91 -21.27
C ASN A 143 1.87 -13.75 -19.99
N PHE A 144 2.96 -14.26 -19.43
CA PHE A 144 2.94 -14.96 -18.15
C PHE A 144 2.41 -14.04 -17.03
N TYR A 145 3.02 -12.88 -16.81
CA TYR A 145 2.56 -11.96 -15.76
C TYR A 145 1.14 -11.45 -16.01
N MET A 146 0.79 -11.18 -17.27
CA MET A 146 -0.56 -10.77 -17.64
C MET A 146 -1.58 -11.90 -17.35
N SER A 147 -1.23 -13.17 -17.55
CA SER A 147 -2.10 -14.29 -17.21
C SER A 147 -2.38 -14.42 -15.71
N LEU A 148 -1.46 -13.95 -14.86
CA LEU A 148 -1.64 -13.89 -13.41
C LEU A 148 -2.50 -12.68 -12.99
N LEU A 149 -2.32 -11.54 -13.67
CA LEU A 149 -3.02 -10.29 -13.35
C LEU A 149 -4.45 -10.26 -13.89
N LYS A 150 -4.67 -10.83 -15.09
CA LYS A 150 -5.95 -10.78 -15.81
C LYS A 150 -7.14 -11.30 -14.99
N PRO A 151 -7.07 -12.46 -14.29
CA PRO A 151 -8.19 -12.92 -13.45
C PRO A 151 -8.56 -11.93 -12.35
N VAL A 152 -7.60 -11.15 -11.84
CA VAL A 152 -7.82 -10.14 -10.80
C VAL A 152 -8.48 -8.89 -11.37
N LEU A 153 -8.10 -8.50 -12.59
CA LEU A 153 -8.73 -7.38 -13.30
C LEU A 153 -10.14 -7.73 -13.76
N GLU A 154 -10.37 -8.99 -14.13
CA GLU A 154 -11.65 -9.49 -14.63
C GLU A 154 -12.55 -10.08 -13.52
N SER A 155 -12.11 -10.08 -12.26
CA SER A 155 -12.88 -10.66 -11.16
C SER A 155 -14.18 -9.90 -10.91
N LEU A 156 -14.18 -8.59 -11.20
CA LEU A 156 -15.35 -7.71 -11.07
C LEU A 156 -15.83 -7.34 -12.46
N LYS A 157 -16.99 -7.84 -12.86
CA LYS A 157 -17.53 -7.61 -14.22
C LYS A 157 -18.56 -6.50 -14.27
N THR A 158 -19.26 -6.26 -13.16
CA THR A 158 -20.35 -5.27 -13.10
C THR A 158 -20.25 -4.41 -11.85
N LYS A 159 -20.89 -3.23 -11.90
CA LYS A 159 -20.99 -2.31 -10.77
C LYS A 159 -21.66 -2.99 -9.57
N GLU A 160 -22.72 -3.76 -9.80
CA GLU A 160 -23.51 -4.44 -8.78
C GLU A 160 -22.68 -5.49 -8.04
N GLN A 161 -21.84 -6.25 -8.75
CA GLN A 161 -20.92 -7.21 -8.13
C GLN A 161 -19.89 -6.50 -7.24
N ALA A 162 -19.35 -5.37 -7.70
CA ALA A 162 -18.40 -4.59 -6.91
C ALA A 162 -19.05 -4.00 -5.65
N LEU A 163 -20.28 -3.50 -5.75
CA LEU A 163 -21.04 -3.00 -4.59
C LEU A 163 -21.35 -4.11 -3.58
N GLU A 164 -21.80 -5.28 -4.04
CA GLU A 164 -22.11 -6.41 -3.15
C GLU A 164 -20.85 -6.96 -2.47
N GLU A 165 -19.73 -7.05 -3.18
CA GLU A 165 -18.46 -7.43 -2.55
C GLU A 165 -17.97 -6.39 -1.55
N LEU A 166 -18.14 -5.10 -1.85
CA LEU A 166 -17.76 -4.01 -0.94
C LEU A 166 -18.62 -4.04 0.32
N LYS A 167 -19.94 -4.27 0.17
CA LYS A 167 -20.87 -4.51 1.27
C LYS A 167 -20.39 -5.63 2.18
N GLY A 168 -20.14 -6.80 1.62
CA GLY A 168 -19.69 -7.97 2.38
C GLY A 168 -18.37 -7.74 3.11
N VAL A 169 -17.45 -6.96 2.53
CA VAL A 169 -16.21 -6.55 3.20
C VAL A 169 -16.49 -5.65 4.40
N ILE A 170 -17.30 -4.61 4.24
CA ILE A 170 -17.66 -3.69 5.34
C ILE A 170 -18.40 -4.45 6.45
N GLU A 171 -19.39 -5.26 6.10
CA GLU A 171 -20.14 -6.07 7.07
C GLU A 171 -19.21 -7.01 7.86
N THR A 172 -18.29 -7.71 7.18
CA THR A 172 -17.34 -8.61 7.85
C THR A 172 -16.41 -7.88 8.80
N ILE A 173 -15.87 -6.73 8.39
CA ILE A 173 -14.96 -5.92 9.22
C ILE A 173 -15.71 -5.35 10.42
N SER A 174 -16.94 -4.88 10.21
CA SER A 174 -17.75 -4.24 11.25
C SER A 174 -18.04 -5.15 12.45
N GLN A 175 -18.02 -6.47 12.26
CA GLN A 175 -18.14 -7.47 13.33
C GLN A 175 -16.95 -7.47 14.30
N LYS A 176 -15.85 -6.80 13.96
CA LYS A 176 -14.63 -6.68 14.77
C LYS A 176 -14.50 -5.33 15.47
N ILE A 177 -15.48 -4.44 15.33
CA ILE A 177 -15.47 -3.16 16.04
C ILE A 177 -15.63 -3.41 17.54
N ASP A 178 -14.72 -2.82 18.31
CA ASP A 178 -14.87 -2.70 19.75
C ASP A 178 -15.96 -1.64 20.05
N PRO A 179 -17.06 -2.01 20.73
CA PRO A 179 -18.13 -1.07 21.05
C PRO A 179 -17.69 0.09 21.97
N ARG A 180 -16.61 -0.06 22.75
CA ARG A 180 -16.10 0.99 23.65
C ARG A 180 -15.44 2.11 22.87
N THR A 181 -14.58 1.75 21.93
CA THR A 181 -13.73 2.69 21.18
C THR A 181 -14.28 3.02 19.80
N SER A 182 -15.26 2.25 19.31
CA SER A 182 -15.70 2.24 17.91
C SER A 182 -14.55 1.99 16.91
N PHE A 183 -13.49 1.31 17.37
CA PHE A 183 -12.28 1.04 16.61
C PHE A 183 -12.16 -0.44 16.24
N PHE A 184 -11.40 -0.75 15.19
CA PHE A 184 -10.99 -2.12 14.87
C PHE A 184 -9.54 -2.15 14.40
N PRO A 185 -8.74 -3.15 14.81
CA PRO A 185 -7.34 -3.29 14.41
C PRO A 185 -7.21 -3.60 12.91
N THR A 186 -6.00 -3.49 12.37
CA THR A 186 -5.70 -3.81 10.97
C THR A 186 -6.32 -5.14 10.55
N HIS A 187 -7.14 -5.11 9.50
CA HIS A 187 -7.91 -6.28 9.06
C HIS A 187 -7.45 -6.77 7.69
N LYS A 188 -7.38 -8.10 7.51
CA LYS A 188 -6.95 -8.74 6.25
C LYS A 188 -7.77 -8.36 5.01
N LEU A 189 -8.98 -7.83 5.20
CA LEU A 189 -9.86 -7.39 4.11
C LEU A 189 -9.67 -5.91 3.73
N GLN A 190 -8.81 -5.15 4.41
CA GLN A 190 -8.54 -3.75 4.06
C GLN A 190 -8.04 -3.60 2.62
N LEU A 191 -7.08 -4.41 2.18
CA LEU A 191 -6.62 -4.42 0.79
C LEU A 191 -7.74 -4.72 -0.21
N LYS A 192 -8.71 -5.57 0.18
CA LYS A 192 -9.87 -5.87 -0.66
C LYS A 192 -10.82 -4.67 -0.71
N PHE A 193 -11.06 -4.01 0.42
CA PHE A 193 -11.80 -2.74 0.50
C PHE A 193 -11.17 -1.70 -0.41
N GLU A 194 -9.87 -1.41 -0.29
CA GLU A 194 -9.19 -0.39 -1.08
C GLU A 194 -9.32 -0.65 -2.59
N ARG A 195 -9.12 -1.92 -3.00
CA ARG A 195 -9.27 -2.32 -4.40
C ARG A 195 -10.70 -2.10 -4.92
N LEU A 196 -11.71 -2.43 -4.11
CA LEU A 196 -13.11 -2.26 -4.48
C LEU A 196 -13.48 -0.78 -4.52
N PHE A 197 -13.08 -0.02 -3.51
CA PHE A 197 -13.35 1.41 -3.38
C PHE A 197 -12.70 2.22 -4.51
N MET A 198 -11.48 1.86 -4.91
CA MET A 198 -10.74 2.47 -6.02
C MET A 198 -11.06 1.85 -7.39
N SER A 199 -12.07 0.96 -7.46
CA SER A 199 -12.44 0.32 -8.72
C SER A 199 -13.02 1.35 -9.69
N PRO A 200 -12.65 1.30 -11.00
CA PRO A 200 -13.24 2.16 -12.02
C PRO A 200 -14.73 1.87 -12.27
N LEU A 201 -15.27 0.79 -11.69
CA LEU A 201 -16.69 0.45 -11.77
C LEU A 201 -17.55 1.26 -10.77
N LEU A 202 -16.93 1.86 -9.75
CA LEU A 202 -17.61 2.60 -8.70
C LEU A 202 -17.28 4.09 -8.81
N PRO A 203 -18.23 4.99 -8.48
CA PRO A 203 -18.01 6.43 -8.58
C PRO A 203 -17.17 7.01 -7.44
N PHE A 204 -16.78 6.19 -6.46
CA PHE A 204 -16.13 6.66 -5.22
C PHE A 204 -14.66 7.05 -5.43
N LYS A 205 -14.00 6.40 -6.40
CA LYS A 205 -12.59 6.64 -6.72
C LYS A 205 -12.35 8.12 -7.06
N ASP A 206 -13.11 8.67 -8.00
CA ASP A 206 -12.89 10.02 -8.50
C ASP A 206 -13.13 11.06 -7.41
N GLN A 207 -14.13 10.84 -6.54
CA GLN A 207 -14.42 11.72 -5.40
C GLN A 207 -13.28 11.72 -4.37
N LEU A 208 -12.73 10.54 -4.07
CA LEU A 208 -11.60 10.43 -3.16
C LEU A 208 -10.35 11.05 -3.80
N GLU A 209 -10.06 10.77 -5.07
CA GLU A 209 -8.90 11.35 -5.75
C GLU A 209 -8.96 12.87 -5.81
N GLU A 210 -10.12 13.46 -6.09
CA GLU A 210 -10.32 14.92 -6.03
C GLU A 210 -10.01 15.48 -4.63
N LEU A 211 -10.47 14.80 -3.58
CA LEU A 211 -10.17 15.17 -2.20
C LEU A 211 -8.67 15.04 -1.88
N LEU A 212 -8.00 13.98 -2.34
CA LEU A 212 -6.57 13.77 -2.03
C LEU A 212 -5.66 14.75 -2.78
N MET A 213 -6.09 15.31 -3.91
CA MET A 213 -5.31 16.28 -4.70
C MET A 213 -5.07 17.61 -3.97
N ILE A 214 -5.86 17.93 -2.94
CA ILE A 214 -5.67 19.16 -2.15
C ILE A 214 -4.67 18.98 -1.01
N PHE A 215 -4.09 17.79 -0.84
CA PHE A 215 -3.17 17.51 0.26
C PHE A 215 -1.77 18.11 -0.02
N PRO A 216 -1.10 18.77 0.96
CA PRO A 216 -1.60 19.09 2.30
C PRO A 216 -2.67 20.20 2.25
N PRO A 217 -3.82 20.02 2.95
CA PRO A 217 -4.90 20.99 2.93
C PRO A 217 -4.52 22.27 3.68
N PRO A 218 -5.05 23.45 3.29
CA PRO A 218 -4.92 24.67 4.07
C PRO A 218 -5.55 24.57 5.48
N ASP A 219 -6.62 23.79 5.61
CA ASP A 219 -7.30 23.49 6.87
C ASP A 219 -7.49 21.96 7.02
N PRO A 220 -6.74 21.30 7.93
CA PRO A 220 -6.89 19.88 8.22
C PRO A 220 -8.30 19.46 8.64
N GLN A 221 -9.03 20.30 9.37
CA GLN A 221 -10.39 19.99 9.84
C GLN A 221 -11.39 20.03 8.68
N MET A 222 -11.22 20.96 7.73
CA MET A 222 -12.00 20.98 6.50
C MET A 222 -11.75 19.70 5.68
N PHE A 223 -10.50 19.24 5.58
CA PHE A 223 -10.15 17.99 4.92
C PHE A 223 -10.87 16.78 5.56
N LEU A 224 -10.85 16.64 6.88
CA LEU A 224 -11.58 15.58 7.58
C LEU A 224 -13.09 15.65 7.35
N LYS A 225 -13.68 16.85 7.38
CA LYS A 225 -15.11 17.03 7.11
C LYS A 225 -15.48 16.58 5.70
N MET A 226 -14.68 16.94 4.70
CA MET A 226 -14.89 16.47 3.33
C MET A 226 -14.73 14.96 3.22
N LEU A 227 -13.74 14.38 3.89
CA LEU A 227 -13.52 12.93 3.90
C LEU A 227 -14.70 12.19 4.52
N PHE A 228 -15.21 12.66 5.65
CA PHE A 228 -16.37 12.06 6.32
C PHE A 228 -17.67 12.29 5.57
N SER A 229 -17.77 13.37 4.78
CA SER A 229 -18.94 13.60 3.93
C SER A 229 -19.11 12.56 2.83
N LEU A 230 -18.07 11.77 2.52
CA LEU A 230 -18.14 10.64 1.59
C LEU A 230 -18.88 9.43 2.19
N VAL A 231 -18.97 9.32 3.52
CA VAL A 231 -19.52 8.14 4.21
C VAL A 231 -21.00 7.93 3.90
N PRO A 232 -21.91 8.92 4.08
CA PRO A 232 -23.34 8.69 3.84
C PRO A 232 -23.69 8.32 2.39
N PRO A 233 -23.17 9.01 1.34
CA PRO A 233 -23.42 8.61 -0.04
C PRO A 233 -22.96 7.18 -0.35
N VAL A 234 -21.79 6.77 0.15
CA VAL A 234 -21.26 5.42 -0.07
C VAL A 234 -22.15 4.37 0.60
N LEU A 235 -22.52 4.59 1.87
CA LEU A 235 -23.40 3.69 2.62
C LEU A 235 -24.78 3.54 1.97
N ASN A 236 -25.34 4.65 1.47
CA ASN A 236 -26.61 4.65 0.74
C ASN A 236 -26.52 3.88 -0.58
N GLU A 237 -25.46 4.08 -1.36
CA GLU A 237 -25.24 3.39 -2.63
C GLU A 237 -25.06 1.86 -2.44
N ILE A 238 -24.41 1.45 -1.35
CA ILE A 238 -24.22 0.03 -1.01
C ILE A 238 -25.48 -0.58 -0.37
N GLY A 239 -26.42 0.25 0.11
CA GLY A 239 -27.64 -0.21 0.76
C GLY A 239 -27.41 -0.73 2.20
N ILE A 240 -26.47 -0.14 2.93
CA ILE A 240 -26.21 -0.39 4.35
C ILE A 240 -26.16 0.92 5.13
N ASN A 241 -27.14 1.20 5.98
CA ASN A 241 -27.32 2.52 6.60
C ASN A 241 -27.53 2.46 8.12
N LYS A 242 -26.79 1.59 8.80
CA LYS A 242 -26.87 1.39 10.25
C LYS A 242 -25.48 1.37 10.90
N LYS A 243 -25.42 1.75 12.17
CA LYS A 243 -24.25 1.46 13.02
C LYS A 243 -24.05 -0.07 13.11
N PRO A 244 -22.81 -0.59 13.10
CA PRO A 244 -21.53 0.13 13.18
C PRO A 244 -20.83 0.33 11.80
N PHE A 245 -21.58 0.30 10.69
CA PHE A 245 -21.00 0.38 9.34
C PHE A 245 -20.40 1.76 9.04
N ASP A 246 -20.96 2.83 9.63
CA ASP A 246 -20.44 4.19 9.56
C ASP A 246 -19.02 4.31 10.12
N SER A 247 -18.81 3.85 11.35
CA SER A 247 -17.51 3.86 12.03
C SER A 247 -16.50 2.98 11.29
N THR A 248 -16.97 1.83 10.78
CA THR A 248 -16.15 0.95 9.94
C THR A 248 -15.65 1.69 8.70
N LEU A 249 -16.55 2.35 7.97
CA LEU A 249 -16.22 3.03 6.74
C LEU A 249 -15.34 4.25 6.99
N VAL A 250 -15.59 5.04 8.05
CA VAL A 250 -14.73 6.16 8.45
C VAL A 250 -13.28 5.69 8.61
N LEU A 251 -13.04 4.67 9.42
CA LEU A 251 -11.68 4.17 9.67
C LEU A 251 -11.01 3.62 8.41
N LEU A 252 -11.77 2.92 7.56
CA LEU A 252 -11.26 2.42 6.28
C LEU A 252 -10.88 3.56 5.32
N LEU A 253 -11.71 4.61 5.23
CA LEU A 253 -11.44 5.78 4.41
C LEU A 253 -10.24 6.57 4.92
N VAL A 254 -10.12 6.73 6.24
CA VAL A 254 -8.98 7.43 6.85
C VAL A 254 -7.68 6.68 6.57
N ARG A 255 -7.64 5.37 6.81
CA ARG A 255 -6.47 4.53 6.48
C ARG A 255 -6.11 4.63 5.00
N LEU A 256 -7.07 4.40 4.10
CA LEU A 256 -6.86 4.51 2.65
C LEU A 256 -6.35 5.90 2.24
N SER A 257 -6.91 6.97 2.81
CA SER A 257 -6.53 8.34 2.47
C SER A 257 -5.08 8.63 2.84
N PHE A 258 -4.72 8.36 4.10
CA PHE A 258 -3.37 8.65 4.58
C PHE A 258 -2.30 7.73 3.98
N ASP A 259 -2.64 6.48 3.64
CA ASP A 259 -1.74 5.61 2.88
C ASP A 259 -1.46 6.17 1.48
N LYS A 260 -2.45 6.81 0.84
CA LYS A 260 -2.29 7.43 -0.48
C LYS A 260 -1.49 8.73 -0.45
N VAL A 261 -1.61 9.52 0.62
CA VAL A 261 -0.88 10.78 0.78
C VAL A 261 0.39 10.66 1.63
N TYR A 262 0.79 9.44 2.00
CA TYR A 262 1.97 9.18 2.83
C TYR A 262 3.22 9.93 2.33
N GLU A 263 3.50 9.86 1.03
CA GLU A 263 4.65 10.53 0.42
C GLU A 263 4.58 12.06 0.47
N GLN A 264 3.38 12.63 0.65
CA GLN A 264 3.13 14.08 0.72
C GLN A 264 2.98 14.56 2.18
N ASN A 265 2.92 13.64 3.15
CA ASN A 265 2.69 13.96 4.55
C ASN A 265 4.00 14.34 5.25
N GLU A 266 4.22 15.65 5.38
CA GLU A 266 5.42 16.21 6.00
C GLU A 266 5.61 15.79 7.45
N PHE A 267 4.52 15.53 8.19
CA PHE A 267 4.60 15.12 9.60
C PHE A 267 5.19 13.72 9.77
N LEU A 268 5.01 12.83 8.79
CA LEU A 268 5.51 11.45 8.85
C LEU A 268 6.87 11.29 8.19
N ARG A 269 7.22 12.16 7.25
CA ARG A 269 8.48 12.08 6.48
C ARG A 269 9.63 12.86 7.07
N ASN A 270 9.34 13.93 7.79
CA ASN A 270 10.36 14.75 8.43
C ASN A 270 10.57 14.27 9.86
N ASP A 271 11.82 14.08 10.26
CA ASP A 271 12.16 13.60 11.61
C ASP A 271 11.89 14.65 12.72
N GLY A 272 11.60 15.91 12.35
CA GLY A 272 11.31 16.97 13.31
C GLY A 272 12.47 17.26 14.27
N THR A 273 12.16 17.84 15.42
CA THR A 273 13.09 17.97 16.55
C THR A 273 13.04 16.70 17.38
N ASP A 274 14.18 16.08 17.65
CA ASP A 274 14.26 14.86 18.47
C ASP A 274 14.27 15.20 19.97
N LEU A 275 13.13 15.70 20.46
CA LEU A 275 12.94 16.10 21.86
C LEU A 275 13.27 14.97 22.84
N LEU A 276 12.98 13.72 22.48
CA LEU A 276 13.18 12.59 23.37
C LEU A 276 14.65 12.18 23.47
N HIS A 277 15.44 12.38 22.41
CA HIS A 277 16.88 12.17 22.48
C HIS A 277 17.56 13.18 23.43
N GLU A 278 17.11 14.43 23.44
CA GLU A 278 17.61 15.45 24.37
C GLU A 278 17.29 15.10 25.84
N LEU A 279 16.20 14.38 26.07
CA LEU A 279 15.80 13.86 27.38
C LEU A 279 16.40 12.49 27.72
N SER A 280 17.32 11.95 26.90
CA SER A 280 17.80 10.57 27.08
C SER A 280 18.59 10.32 28.37
N ASP A 281 19.21 11.37 28.91
CA ASP A 281 19.97 11.33 30.16
C ASP A 281 19.14 11.71 31.40
N ILE A 282 17.83 11.93 31.25
CA ILE A 282 16.99 12.32 32.38
C ILE A 282 16.93 11.22 33.44
N THR A 283 17.14 11.62 34.69
CA THR A 283 17.21 10.73 35.83
C THR A 283 15.87 10.61 36.55
N PHE A 284 15.72 9.55 37.36
CA PHE A 284 14.54 9.32 38.18
C PHE A 284 14.27 10.47 39.15
N GLY A 285 15.32 11.06 39.73
CA GLY A 285 15.23 12.22 40.62
C GLY A 285 14.84 13.53 39.93
N SER A 286 15.07 13.62 38.62
CA SER A 286 14.71 14.78 37.80
C SER A 286 13.26 14.69 37.35
N LEU A 287 12.83 13.55 36.79
CA LEU A 287 11.44 13.36 36.34
C LEU A 287 10.46 13.15 37.50
N ARG A 288 10.91 12.52 38.60
CA ARG A 288 10.15 12.22 39.82
C ARG A 288 8.81 11.51 39.55
N PRO A 289 8.81 10.36 38.86
CA PRO A 289 7.57 9.64 38.62
C PRO A 289 6.93 9.20 39.96
N PRO A 290 5.58 9.01 40.02
CA PRO A 290 4.86 8.74 41.25
C PRO A 290 5.43 7.52 41.99
N PRO A 291 5.99 7.67 43.20
CA PRO A 291 6.78 6.62 43.84
C PRO A 291 5.95 5.38 44.25
N GLU A 292 4.65 5.56 44.49
CA GLU A 292 3.72 4.49 44.84
C GLU A 292 3.32 3.62 43.62
N PHE A 293 3.56 4.13 42.41
CA PHE A 293 3.09 3.53 41.15
C PHE A 293 4.22 3.21 40.18
N SER A 294 5.48 3.43 40.60
CA SER A 294 6.68 3.29 39.75
C SER A 294 7.61 2.18 40.26
N PRO A 295 8.51 1.66 39.40
CA PRO A 295 9.56 0.75 39.84
C PRO A 295 10.43 1.39 40.93
N LYS A 296 10.82 0.59 41.92
CA LYS A 296 11.69 1.06 43.01
C LYS A 296 13.13 1.12 42.54
N VAL A 297 13.75 2.29 42.65
CA VAL A 297 15.18 2.50 42.35
C VAL A 297 15.96 2.71 43.64
N GLU A 298 17.21 2.23 43.67
CA GLU A 298 18.11 2.43 44.81
C GLU A 298 18.76 3.83 44.80
N ASN A 299 18.82 4.46 43.63
CA ASN A 299 19.48 5.74 43.42
C ASN A 299 18.68 6.59 42.44
N ASP A 300 18.43 7.85 42.81
CA ASP A 300 17.69 8.83 41.99
C ASP A 300 18.45 9.25 40.73
N GLU A 301 19.76 8.99 40.66
CA GLU A 301 20.61 9.29 39.48
C GLU A 301 20.47 8.26 38.35
N VAL A 302 19.68 7.19 38.54
CA VAL A 302 19.43 6.20 37.48
C VAL A 302 18.56 6.82 36.39
N LYS A 303 18.90 6.57 35.12
CA LYS A 303 18.16 7.10 33.96
C LYS A 303 16.79 6.46 33.82
N ILE A 304 15.79 7.26 33.42
CA ILE A 304 14.41 6.78 33.19
C ILE A 304 14.37 5.65 32.15
N ILE A 305 15.15 5.78 31.06
CA ILE A 305 15.23 4.77 30.00
C ILE A 305 15.65 3.41 30.56
N ASP A 306 16.70 3.39 31.37
CA ASP A 306 17.28 2.14 31.88
C ASP A 306 16.32 1.41 32.82
N VAL A 307 15.46 2.16 33.54
CA VAL A 307 14.45 1.61 34.45
C VAL A 307 13.25 1.10 33.67
N PHE A 308 12.52 1.98 32.98
CA PHE A 308 11.22 1.64 32.40
C PHE A 308 11.32 0.66 31.22
N ARG A 309 12.41 0.69 30.45
CA ARG A 309 12.60 -0.23 29.32
C ARG A 309 12.95 -1.66 29.75
N ASN A 310 13.51 -1.82 30.94
CA ASN A 310 13.91 -3.11 31.49
C ASN A 310 12.97 -3.62 32.59
N ASP A 311 12.02 -2.79 33.02
CA ASP A 311 11.01 -3.14 34.00
C ASP A 311 10.10 -4.29 33.52
N GLU A 312 9.72 -5.19 34.43
CA GLU A 312 8.88 -6.36 34.09
C GLU A 312 7.48 -5.95 33.59
N HIS A 313 6.93 -4.84 34.10
CA HIS A 313 5.56 -4.44 33.84
C HIS A 313 5.48 -3.30 32.80
N PHE A 314 6.32 -2.28 32.93
CA PHE A 314 6.31 -1.11 32.04
C PHE A 314 6.96 -1.36 30.68
N LYS A 315 7.86 -2.33 30.53
CA LYS A 315 8.50 -2.63 29.25
C LYS A 315 7.50 -2.90 28.12
N LYS A 316 6.36 -3.53 28.43
CA LYS A 316 5.31 -3.78 27.44
C LYS A 316 4.67 -2.48 26.93
N ALA A 317 4.46 -1.49 27.80
CA ALA A 317 3.94 -0.17 27.39
C ALA A 317 4.93 0.57 26.50
N VAL A 318 6.24 0.49 26.83
CA VAL A 318 7.33 1.03 26.01
C VAL A 318 7.30 0.40 24.61
N GLN A 319 7.26 -0.93 24.53
CA GLN A 319 7.23 -1.67 23.26
C GLN A 319 5.98 -1.40 22.42
N LEU A 320 4.82 -1.22 23.07
CA LEU A 320 3.60 -0.84 22.36
C LEU A 320 3.76 0.54 21.73
N LEU A 321 4.28 1.51 22.49
CA LEU A 321 4.46 2.88 22.02
C LEU A 321 5.52 2.99 20.93
N GLU A 322 6.58 2.17 20.98
CA GLU A 322 7.58 2.06 19.91
C GLU A 322 6.94 1.72 18.55
N ASN A 323 5.78 1.02 18.52
CA ASN A 323 5.10 0.71 17.27
C ASN A 323 4.45 1.92 16.60
N VAL A 324 4.34 3.07 17.28
CA VAL A 324 3.67 4.26 16.73
C VAL A 324 4.27 4.69 15.39
N ILE A 325 5.57 4.44 15.20
CA ILE A 325 6.33 4.80 13.98
C ILE A 325 5.86 4.03 12.74
N PHE A 326 5.13 2.93 12.91
CA PHE A 326 4.61 2.11 11.81
C PHE A 326 3.20 2.52 11.37
N PHE A 327 2.56 3.45 12.07
CA PHE A 327 1.21 3.91 11.74
C PHE A 327 1.25 5.17 10.87
N THR A 328 0.44 5.15 9.81
CA THR A 328 0.38 6.20 8.79
C THR A 328 -0.80 7.16 8.98
N ASN A 329 -1.70 6.87 9.93
CA ASN A 329 -2.93 7.61 10.13
C ASN A 329 -3.16 7.89 11.63
N PRO A 330 -3.89 8.95 11.97
CA PRO A 330 -3.95 9.45 13.34
C PRO A 330 -4.79 8.56 14.28
N PHE A 331 -5.77 7.80 13.78
CA PHE A 331 -6.57 6.91 14.64
C PHE A 331 -5.78 5.68 15.09
N ASP A 332 -4.96 5.10 14.20
CA ASP A 332 -4.09 3.98 14.60
C ASP A 332 -3.00 4.45 15.59
N ILE A 333 -2.53 5.70 15.47
CA ILE A 333 -1.65 6.32 16.47
C ILE A 333 -2.37 6.47 17.82
N LEU A 334 -3.62 6.96 17.82
CA LEU A 334 -4.40 7.09 19.05
C LEU A 334 -4.68 5.74 19.72
N ASP A 335 -5.00 4.70 18.95
CA ASP A 335 -5.19 3.33 19.47
C ASP A 335 -3.89 2.79 20.10
N CYS A 336 -2.74 3.02 19.45
CA CYS A 336 -1.44 2.65 20.00
C CYS A 336 -1.16 3.32 21.35
N ILE A 337 -1.50 4.61 21.48
CA ILE A 337 -1.37 5.36 22.73
C ILE A 337 -2.35 4.82 23.79
N ASP A 338 -3.62 4.57 23.43
CA ASP A 338 -4.62 4.00 24.36
C ASP A 338 -4.15 2.66 24.92
N LEU A 339 -3.68 1.76 24.06
CA LEU A 339 -3.14 0.46 24.46
C LEU A 339 -1.91 0.60 25.37
N SER A 340 -1.04 1.57 25.12
CA SER A 340 0.10 1.86 25.99
C SER A 340 -0.35 2.39 27.36
N LEU A 341 -1.33 3.29 27.38
CA LEU A 341 -1.92 3.83 28.62
C LEU A 341 -2.60 2.75 29.46
N LEU A 342 -3.33 1.81 28.85
CA LEU A 342 -3.91 0.67 29.55
C LEU A 342 -2.84 -0.19 30.24
N VAL A 343 -1.72 -0.45 29.55
CA VAL A 343 -0.60 -1.22 30.14
C VAL A 343 0.11 -0.43 31.24
N ILE A 344 0.20 0.90 31.12
CA ILE A 344 0.70 1.78 32.18
C ILE A 344 -0.17 1.65 33.44
N GLU A 345 -1.50 1.68 33.30
CA GLU A 345 -2.44 1.55 34.42
C GLU A 345 -2.38 0.15 35.05
N GLU A 346 -2.25 -0.91 34.24
CA GLU A 346 -2.02 -2.27 34.72
C GLU A 346 -0.72 -2.34 35.55
N ALA A 347 0.39 -1.79 35.04
CA ALA A 347 1.67 -1.78 35.73
C ALA A 347 1.62 -0.97 37.04
N ALA A 348 1.01 0.23 37.00
CA ALA A 348 0.81 1.08 38.17
C ALA A 348 -0.01 0.36 39.26
N THR A 349 -1.03 -0.41 38.86
CA THR A 349 -1.85 -1.21 39.77
C THR A 349 -1.02 -2.26 40.50
N VAL A 350 -0.11 -2.94 39.79
CA VAL A 350 0.81 -3.93 40.38
C VAL A 350 1.71 -3.26 41.43
N TYR A 351 2.31 -2.12 41.08
CA TYR A 351 3.21 -1.40 41.99
C TYR A 351 2.51 -0.84 43.23
N ASN A 352 1.25 -0.42 43.11
CA ASN A 352 0.43 -0.04 44.24
C ASN A 352 -0.30 -1.24 44.91
N ASN A 353 0.20 -2.45 44.76
CA ASN A 353 -0.36 -3.66 45.39
C ASN A 353 -1.89 -3.80 45.21
N TYR A 354 -2.41 -3.41 44.04
CA TYR A 354 -3.84 -3.46 43.69
C TYR A 354 -4.75 -2.63 44.60
N GLN A 355 -4.23 -1.58 45.26
CA GLN A 355 -5.04 -0.70 46.12
C GLN A 355 -5.87 0.33 45.34
N THR A 356 -5.37 0.75 44.16
CA THR A 356 -6.02 1.74 43.30
C THR A 356 -6.54 1.09 42.04
N MET A 357 -7.82 1.30 41.73
CA MET A 357 -8.47 0.79 40.51
C MET A 357 -8.72 1.89 39.45
N VAL A 358 -8.62 3.16 39.85
CA VAL A 358 -8.83 4.33 38.98
C VAL A 358 -7.73 5.34 39.31
N PHE A 359 -6.95 5.71 38.30
CA PHE A 359 -5.80 6.60 38.46
C PHE A 359 -6.19 8.06 38.14
N PRO A 360 -5.74 9.03 38.95
CA PRO A 360 -5.82 10.45 38.59
C PRO A 360 -5.06 10.74 37.30
N PHE A 361 -5.49 11.79 36.57
CA PHE A 361 -4.85 12.18 35.31
C PHE A 361 -3.35 12.39 35.48
N GLU A 362 -2.94 13.05 36.56
CA GLU A 362 -1.56 13.41 36.89
C GLU A 362 -0.68 12.16 37.01
N VAL A 363 -1.15 11.14 37.73
CA VAL A 363 -0.42 9.88 37.93
C VAL A 363 -0.20 9.18 36.59
N THR A 364 -1.26 9.00 35.80
CA THR A 364 -1.14 8.36 34.48
C THR A 364 -0.30 9.21 33.52
N PHE A 365 -0.36 10.54 33.61
CA PHE A 365 0.44 11.44 32.76
C PHE A 365 1.93 11.34 33.06
N GLU A 366 2.32 11.37 34.34
CA GLU A 366 3.72 11.29 34.74
C GLU A 366 4.35 9.94 34.36
N LEU A 367 3.60 8.85 34.54
CA LEU A 367 4.03 7.52 34.09
C LEU A 367 4.11 7.43 32.55
N PHE A 368 3.15 8.04 31.84
CA PHE A 368 3.18 8.11 30.38
C PHE A 368 4.39 8.89 29.87
N MET A 369 4.78 9.99 30.52
CA MET A 369 6.01 10.70 30.19
C MET A 369 7.24 9.81 30.36
N ALA A 370 7.33 9.06 31.46
CA ALA A 370 8.44 8.15 31.69
C ALA A 370 8.54 7.05 30.62
N VAL A 371 7.40 6.44 30.26
CA VAL A 371 7.31 5.44 29.19
C VAL A 371 7.67 6.03 27.82
N THR A 372 7.22 7.25 27.54
CA THR A 372 7.51 7.94 26.27
C THR A 372 8.98 8.30 26.15
N ILE A 373 9.61 8.81 27.21
CA ILE A 373 11.06 9.03 27.23
C ILE A 373 11.80 7.69 27.05
N ALA A 374 11.35 6.62 27.70
CA ALA A 374 11.96 5.30 27.58
C ALA A 374 11.84 4.67 26.17
N SER A 375 10.82 5.04 25.37
CA SER A 375 10.64 4.53 24.01
C SER A 375 11.53 5.21 22.97
N GLN A 376 12.05 6.41 23.24
CA GLN A 376 12.99 7.14 22.37
C GLN A 376 12.50 7.28 20.91
N ILE A 377 11.25 7.68 20.74
CA ILE A 377 10.62 7.91 19.43
C ILE A 377 11.08 9.27 18.86
N ARG A 378 11.89 9.25 17.81
CA ARG A 378 12.57 10.45 17.28
C ARG A 378 11.65 11.57 16.81
N ASN A 379 10.48 11.23 16.26
CA ASN A 379 9.58 12.18 15.61
C ASN A 379 8.33 12.50 16.44
N TRP A 380 8.46 12.49 17.77
CA TRP A 380 7.30 12.59 18.68
C TRP A 380 6.52 13.90 18.54
N GLU A 381 7.21 15.02 18.31
CA GLU A 381 6.60 16.33 18.11
C GLU A 381 5.68 16.36 16.88
N ASN A 382 6.17 15.92 15.71
CA ASN A 382 5.34 15.90 14.50
C ASN A 382 4.19 14.91 14.59
N LEU A 383 4.38 13.76 15.26
CA LEU A 383 3.29 12.81 15.50
C LEU A 383 2.17 13.45 16.34
N SER A 384 2.53 14.22 17.37
CA SER A 384 1.55 14.96 18.17
C SER A 384 0.78 15.98 17.33
N VAL A 385 1.48 16.81 16.55
CA VAL A 385 0.84 17.81 15.69
C VAL A 385 -0.03 17.15 14.62
N PHE A 386 0.41 16.01 14.08
CA PHE A 386 -0.35 15.22 13.12
C PHE A 386 -1.67 14.70 13.72
N VAL A 387 -1.60 14.09 14.92
CA VAL A 387 -2.78 13.64 15.65
C VAL A 387 -3.71 14.80 15.99
N GLU A 388 -3.16 15.92 16.47
CA GLU A 388 -3.96 17.10 16.80
C GLU A 388 -4.73 17.63 15.60
N ASN A 389 -4.05 17.80 14.47
CA ASN A 389 -4.59 18.40 13.26
C ASN A 389 -5.54 17.47 12.50
N TYR A 390 -5.25 16.17 12.44
CA TYR A 390 -5.98 15.20 11.61
C TYR A 390 -6.89 14.26 12.40
N THR A 391 -7.26 14.65 13.62
CA THR A 391 -8.41 14.06 14.33
C THR A 391 -9.53 15.08 14.49
N PRO A 392 -10.80 14.63 14.54
CA PRO A 392 -11.91 15.54 14.74
C PRO A 392 -11.77 16.31 16.05
N MET A 393 -12.21 17.57 16.06
CA MET A 393 -12.28 18.36 17.29
C MET A 393 -13.30 17.82 18.30
N THR A 394 -14.35 17.17 17.81
CA THR A 394 -15.42 16.59 18.62
C THR A 394 -15.86 15.24 18.05
N GLY A 395 -16.48 14.40 18.88
CA GLY A 395 -17.04 13.11 18.46
C GLY A 395 -16.02 11.97 18.41
N LEU A 396 -14.85 12.15 19.00
CA LEU A 396 -13.95 11.04 19.34
C LEU A 396 -14.56 10.27 20.53
N CYS A 397 -14.21 8.98 20.66
CA CYS A 397 -14.58 8.25 21.86
C CYS A 397 -13.72 8.75 23.05
N PRO A 398 -14.21 8.65 24.31
CA PRO A 398 -13.50 9.21 25.46
C PRO A 398 -12.05 8.72 25.62
N SER A 399 -11.79 7.46 25.25
CA SER A 399 -10.45 6.86 25.31
C SER A 399 -9.48 7.48 24.28
N PHE A 400 -9.98 7.81 23.08
CA PHE A 400 -9.20 8.51 22.06
C PHE A 400 -9.03 10.00 22.37
N GLU A 401 -10.02 10.66 22.98
CA GLU A 401 -9.88 12.02 23.48
C GLU A 401 -8.81 12.09 24.58
N PHE A 402 -8.81 11.12 25.50
CA PHE A 402 -7.81 11.01 26.54
C PHE A 402 -6.41 10.77 25.94
N SER A 403 -6.28 9.84 24.99
CA SER A 403 -5.02 9.56 24.30
C SER A 403 -4.50 10.77 23.53
N LYS A 404 -5.38 11.51 22.84
CA LYS A 404 -5.06 12.76 22.15
C LYS A 404 -4.53 13.81 23.12
N ALA A 405 -5.19 14.00 24.26
CA ALA A 405 -4.76 14.94 25.28
C ALA A 405 -3.38 14.58 25.84
N LYS A 406 -3.09 13.29 26.06
CA LYS A 406 -1.79 12.82 26.57
C LYS A 406 -0.65 13.10 25.60
N ILE A 407 -0.79 12.77 24.30
CA ILE A 407 0.28 13.04 23.33
C ILE A 407 0.52 14.55 23.16
N VAL A 408 -0.54 15.35 23.05
CA VAL A 408 -0.42 16.82 22.90
C VAL A 408 0.25 17.44 24.13
N ALA A 409 -0.23 17.12 25.34
CA ALA A 409 0.35 17.65 26.57
C ALA A 409 1.80 17.20 26.77
N SER A 410 2.16 15.98 26.35
CA SER A 410 3.52 15.45 26.52
C SER A 410 4.55 16.26 25.75
N VAL A 411 4.25 16.68 24.51
CA VAL A 411 5.18 17.50 23.71
C VAL A 411 5.44 18.85 24.39
N MET A 412 4.40 19.50 24.91
CA MET A 412 4.54 20.77 25.62
C MET A 412 5.42 20.63 26.86
N GLN A 413 5.25 19.53 27.59
CA GLN A 413 6.02 19.24 28.79
C GLN A 413 7.48 18.90 28.43
N PHE A 414 7.73 18.11 27.39
CA PHE A 414 9.09 17.79 26.93
C PHE A 414 9.84 19.02 26.43
N GLN A 415 9.20 19.90 25.67
CA GLN A 415 9.79 21.18 25.25
C GLN A 415 10.19 22.02 26.47
N THR A 416 9.34 22.08 27.50
CA THR A 416 9.64 22.81 28.74
C THR A 416 10.83 22.19 29.46
N MET A 417 10.88 20.86 29.59
CA MET A 417 11.98 20.15 30.23
C MET A 417 13.31 20.34 29.47
N VAL A 418 13.28 20.29 28.14
CA VAL A 418 14.44 20.57 27.29
C VAL A 418 14.95 22.01 27.48
N ALA A 419 14.04 22.99 27.47
CA ALA A 419 14.39 24.39 27.72
C ALA A 419 15.05 24.58 29.10
N GLU A 420 14.54 23.90 30.14
CA GLU A 420 15.13 23.93 31.48
C GLU A 420 16.54 23.30 31.51
N LEU A 421 16.76 22.19 30.79
CA LEU A 421 18.08 21.56 30.67
C LEU A 421 19.10 22.50 29.98
N HIS A 422 18.64 23.32 29.04
CA HIS A 422 19.46 24.32 28.36
C HIS A 422 19.56 25.66 29.11
N GLY A 423 18.85 25.82 30.22
CA GLY A 423 18.86 27.06 31.02
C GLY A 423 18.11 28.23 30.35
N GLU A 424 17.16 27.94 29.47
CA GLU A 424 16.31 28.93 28.79
C GLU A 424 15.11 29.33 29.70
N GLU A 425 14.68 30.60 29.63
CA GLU A 425 13.51 31.05 30.40
C GLU A 425 12.20 30.48 29.82
N THR A 426 11.51 29.63 30.58
CA THR A 426 10.33 28.85 30.18
C THR A 426 9.00 29.62 30.11
N GLY A 427 9.02 30.95 30.29
CA GLY A 427 7.85 31.77 30.60
C GLY A 427 6.70 31.73 29.56
N GLU A 428 6.99 31.49 28.28
CA GLU A 428 5.95 31.38 27.24
C GLU A 428 5.37 29.97 27.08
N TYR A 429 6.14 28.92 27.37
CA TYR A 429 5.74 27.53 27.16
C TYR A 429 4.83 27.00 28.29
N MET A 430 5.11 27.37 29.55
CA MET A 430 4.33 26.90 30.71
C MET A 430 2.87 27.36 30.69
N ARG A 431 2.56 28.52 30.10
CA ARG A 431 1.21 29.09 30.11
C ARG A 431 0.26 28.29 29.21
N LYS A 432 0.74 27.69 28.12
CA LYS A 432 -0.11 26.97 27.17
C LYS A 432 -0.52 25.58 27.67
N ALA A 433 0.35 24.89 28.41
CA ALA A 433 0.08 23.51 28.84
C ALA A 433 -1.03 23.44 29.91
N SER A 434 -0.99 24.35 30.89
CA SER A 434 -2.05 24.47 31.90
C SER A 434 -3.37 24.92 31.29
N ASP A 435 -3.34 25.87 30.35
CA ASP A 435 -4.53 26.39 29.68
C ASP A 435 -5.19 25.32 28.79
N PHE A 436 -4.39 24.46 28.14
CA PHE A 436 -4.89 23.32 27.35
C PHE A 436 -5.62 22.30 28.23
N VAL A 437 -4.99 21.85 29.34
CA VAL A 437 -5.60 20.91 30.29
C VAL A 437 -6.87 21.50 30.92
N ALA A 438 -6.85 22.78 31.30
CA ALA A 438 -8.02 23.46 31.86
C ALA A 438 -9.17 23.55 30.83
N SER A 439 -8.87 23.94 29.59
CA SER A 439 -9.88 24.01 28.52
C SER A 439 -10.49 22.64 28.19
N PHE A 440 -9.69 21.57 28.27
CA PHE A 440 -10.17 20.20 28.07
C PHE A 440 -11.13 19.77 29.19
N THR A 441 -10.78 20.07 30.44
CA THR A 441 -11.60 19.74 31.62
C THR A 441 -12.93 20.51 31.63
N GLU A 442 -12.94 21.75 31.13
CA GLU A 442 -14.16 22.56 30.98
C GLU A 442 -15.03 22.14 29.79
N SER A 443 -14.44 21.46 28.79
CA SER A 443 -15.13 21.06 27.56
C SER A 443 -15.79 19.67 27.61
N MET A 444 -15.55 18.87 28.66
CA MET A 444 -16.22 17.58 28.81
C MET A 444 -17.71 17.78 29.13
N PRO A 445 -18.64 17.38 28.23
CA PRO A 445 -20.07 17.50 28.49
C PRO A 445 -20.48 16.59 29.66
N ASP A 446 -21.44 17.08 30.46
CA ASP A 446 -22.07 16.32 31.54
C ASP A 446 -22.63 15.00 30.94
N PRO A 447 -22.21 13.80 31.40
CA PRO A 447 -22.56 12.52 30.77
C PRO A 447 -24.06 12.20 30.76
N LEU A 448 -24.91 13.06 31.32
CA LEU A 448 -26.37 12.95 31.33
C LEU A 448 -27.08 13.90 30.35
N ALA A 449 -26.37 14.81 29.68
CA ALA A 449 -27.01 15.89 28.90
C ALA A 449 -27.15 15.60 27.38
N ASP A 450 -26.23 14.89 26.74
CA ASP A 450 -26.17 14.82 25.26
C ASP A 450 -26.04 13.40 24.70
N ALA A 451 -27.09 12.58 24.87
CA ALA A 451 -27.18 11.27 24.21
C ALA A 451 -27.54 11.35 22.70
N HIS A 452 -27.63 12.54 22.09
CA HIS A 452 -28.24 12.68 20.75
C HIS A 452 -27.42 13.40 19.67
N ASP A 453 -26.22 13.93 19.93
CA ASP A 453 -25.50 14.75 18.93
C ASP A 453 -24.09 14.24 18.57
N GLY A 454 -23.97 12.92 18.37
CA GLY A 454 -22.73 12.27 17.93
C GLY A 454 -22.83 11.71 16.51
N ILE A 455 -22.16 12.39 15.56
CA ILE A 455 -21.86 11.99 14.17
C ILE A 455 -23.10 11.95 13.25
N VAL A 456 -23.07 12.81 12.23
CA VAL A 456 -23.96 12.83 11.04
C VAL A 456 -25.39 12.37 11.34
N VAL A 457 -26.27 13.32 11.66
CA VAL A 457 -27.72 13.06 11.66
C VAL A 457 -28.12 12.69 10.23
N LEU A 458 -28.22 11.38 9.97
CA LEU A 458 -28.77 10.87 8.73
C LEU A 458 -30.25 11.30 8.67
N PRO A 459 -30.73 11.82 7.53
CA PRO A 459 -32.15 12.15 7.40
C PRO A 459 -33.00 10.91 7.67
N GLU A 460 -34.02 11.05 8.52
CA GLU A 460 -35.00 9.99 8.78
C GLU A 460 -35.63 9.55 7.45
N ILE A 461 -35.60 8.24 7.19
CA ILE A 461 -36.20 7.66 6.00
C ILE A 461 -37.71 7.77 6.13
N HIS A 462 -38.34 8.56 5.27
CA HIS A 462 -39.78 8.43 5.02
C HIS A 462 -40.03 7.05 4.40
N THR A 463 -40.41 6.08 5.24
CA THR A 463 -41.08 4.88 4.78
C THR A 463 -42.39 5.32 4.15
N THR A 464 -42.45 5.38 2.83
CA THR A 464 -43.72 5.45 2.11
C THR A 464 -44.46 4.15 2.38
N GLU A 465 -45.35 4.17 3.36
CA GLU A 465 -46.39 3.16 3.52
C GLU A 465 -47.23 3.16 2.25
N THR A 466 -46.99 2.17 1.38
CA THR A 466 -47.96 1.76 0.39
C THR A 466 -49.15 1.19 1.13
N LYS A 467 -50.25 1.96 1.15
CA LYS A 467 -51.58 1.45 1.47
C LYS A 467 -51.88 0.30 0.51
N ASP A 468 -51.92 -0.91 1.05
CA ASP A 468 -52.47 -2.08 0.38
C ASP A 468 -53.92 -2.24 0.87
N ASP A 469 -54.84 -2.19 -0.08
CA ASP A 469 -56.27 -2.29 0.15
C ASP A 469 -56.64 -3.75 0.46
N GLY A 470 -57.51 -3.91 1.45
CA GLY A 470 -57.79 -5.16 2.15
C GLY A 470 -58.22 -6.36 1.32
N GLU A 471 -58.13 -7.53 1.96
CA GLU A 471 -59.26 -8.46 2.03
C GLU A 471 -59.16 -9.34 3.29
N THR A 472 -60.26 -9.33 4.04
CA THR A 472 -60.58 -10.11 5.24
C THR A 472 -60.56 -11.62 5.01
N LEU A 473 -60.16 -12.41 6.02
CA LEU A 473 -60.95 -13.54 6.54
C LEU A 473 -60.48 -13.97 7.95
N ASN A 474 -61.46 -14.09 8.84
CA ASN A 474 -61.42 -14.66 10.18
C ASN A 474 -60.91 -16.11 10.19
N GLU A 475 -60.25 -16.52 11.26
CA GLU A 475 -60.78 -17.60 12.11
C GLU A 475 -60.07 -17.66 13.48
N SER A 476 -60.93 -17.74 14.49
CA SER A 476 -60.71 -17.97 15.92
C SER A 476 -60.02 -19.29 16.23
N PHE A 477 -59.32 -19.41 17.36
CA PHE A 477 -59.65 -20.42 18.39
C PHE A 477 -58.92 -20.16 19.73
N GLN A 478 -59.57 -20.60 20.78
CA GLN A 478 -59.38 -20.30 22.20
C GLN A 478 -58.23 -21.11 22.85
N ASN A 479 -57.64 -20.50 23.89
CA ASN A 479 -57.00 -21.13 25.06
C ASN A 479 -57.85 -22.28 25.64
N PRO A 480 -57.29 -23.27 26.39
CA PRO A 480 -56.71 -22.98 27.71
C PRO A 480 -55.56 -23.86 28.24
N GLU A 481 -54.98 -23.31 29.30
CA GLU A 481 -54.25 -23.87 30.44
C GLU A 481 -54.45 -25.38 30.71
N ASN A 482 -53.38 -26.10 31.04
CA ASN A 482 -53.14 -26.51 32.43
C ASN A 482 -51.78 -27.20 32.66
N GLU A 483 -51.35 -27.00 33.91
CA GLU A 483 -50.20 -27.53 34.64
C GLU A 483 -50.07 -29.06 34.61
N GLU A 484 -48.84 -29.59 34.70
CA GLU A 484 -48.41 -30.34 35.89
C GLU A 484 -46.93 -30.79 35.82
N ASN A 485 -46.29 -30.69 36.99
CA ASN A 485 -45.00 -31.25 37.37
C ASN A 485 -44.93 -32.77 37.16
N GLU A 486 -43.76 -33.31 36.79
CA GLU A 486 -42.94 -34.13 37.70
C GLU A 486 -41.73 -34.78 36.99
N LYS A 487 -40.61 -34.74 37.72
CA LYS A 487 -39.59 -35.79 37.89
C LYS A 487 -38.61 -36.16 36.75
N SER A 488 -37.37 -35.76 37.05
CA SER A 488 -36.16 -36.60 37.12
C SER A 488 -35.74 -37.41 35.88
N THR A 489 -34.54 -37.11 35.38
CA THR A 489 -33.47 -38.12 35.33
C THR A 489 -32.12 -37.45 35.07
N GLU A 490 -31.15 -37.84 35.90
CA GLU A 490 -29.72 -37.67 35.69
C GLU A 490 -29.32 -38.29 34.34
N THR A 491 -28.37 -37.67 33.65
CA THR A 491 -27.37 -38.43 32.89
C THR A 491 -26.11 -37.60 32.72
N ASN A 492 -25.08 -38.03 33.44
CA ASN A 492 -23.67 -37.81 33.13
C ASN A 492 -23.39 -38.19 31.67
N ASN A 493 -22.56 -37.40 30.98
CA ASN A 493 -21.54 -37.90 30.06
C ASN A 493 -20.59 -36.75 29.66
N GLU A 494 -19.66 -36.43 30.57
CA GLU A 494 -18.32 -36.00 30.19
C GLU A 494 -17.45 -37.26 30.06
N SER A 495 -16.88 -37.49 28.87
CA SER A 495 -15.51 -38.00 28.66
C SER A 495 -15.33 -38.58 27.25
N ASN A 496 -14.11 -38.40 26.72
CA ASN A 496 -13.50 -39.05 25.56
C ASN A 496 -13.72 -38.44 24.17
N VAL A 497 -12.92 -37.42 23.84
CA VAL A 497 -12.12 -37.41 22.59
C VAL A 497 -10.75 -36.76 22.91
N ASN A 498 -9.73 -37.59 23.14
CA ASN A 498 -8.32 -37.21 23.04
C ASN A 498 -7.46 -38.48 22.98
N ALA A 499 -7.25 -38.99 21.76
CA ALA A 499 -6.14 -39.88 21.42
C ALA A 499 -6.24 -40.23 19.92
N LEU A 500 -5.50 -39.50 19.07
CA LEU A 500 -4.86 -39.98 17.83
C LEU A 500 -4.42 -38.76 17.02
N GLU A 501 -3.23 -38.25 17.31
CA GLU A 501 -2.38 -37.53 16.35
C GLU A 501 -1.02 -37.30 17.01
N ASN A 502 -0.17 -38.32 16.95
CA ASN A 502 1.27 -38.19 17.16
C ASN A 502 1.94 -39.41 16.56
N GLY A 503 2.41 -39.27 15.32
CA GLY A 503 3.09 -40.37 14.66
C GLY A 503 3.38 -40.18 13.19
N GLU A 504 3.72 -38.99 12.71
CA GLU A 504 4.24 -38.81 11.34
C GLU A 504 4.97 -37.46 11.18
N ASN A 505 6.11 -37.26 11.86
CA ASN A 505 6.94 -36.07 11.61
C ASN A 505 8.44 -36.26 11.94
N GLN A 506 9.03 -37.39 11.53
CA GLN A 506 10.49 -37.61 11.65
C GLN A 506 11.14 -38.30 10.43
N ARG A 507 10.63 -38.07 9.21
CA ARG A 507 11.25 -38.67 8.01
C ARG A 507 11.52 -37.75 6.81
N ASN A 508 11.33 -36.43 6.94
CA ASN A 508 11.51 -35.49 5.82
C ASN A 508 12.66 -34.47 5.98
N GLU A 509 13.48 -34.53 7.04
CA GLU A 509 14.53 -33.51 7.25
C GLU A 509 15.90 -33.83 6.62
N THR A 510 16.10 -35.00 5.99
CA THR A 510 17.41 -35.38 5.44
C THR A 510 17.51 -35.31 3.90
N LYS A 511 16.47 -34.87 3.19
CA LYS A 511 16.49 -34.71 1.72
C LYS A 511 16.56 -33.27 1.22
N THR A 512 16.38 -32.29 2.10
CA THR A 512 16.24 -30.87 1.72
C THR A 512 17.55 -30.07 1.82
N LYS A 513 18.67 -30.70 2.19
CA LYS A 513 19.97 -30.02 2.28
C LYS A 513 20.87 -30.18 1.06
N GLU A 514 20.71 -31.25 0.27
CA GLU A 514 21.51 -31.44 -0.97
C GLU A 514 20.89 -30.77 -2.21
N GLU A 515 19.63 -30.33 -2.17
CA GLU A 515 19.00 -29.59 -3.29
C GLU A 515 19.14 -28.05 -3.16
N VAL A 516 19.53 -27.54 -1.99
CA VAL A 516 19.69 -26.09 -1.77
C VAL A 516 21.10 -25.61 -2.15
N GLU A 517 22.13 -26.45 -2.00
CA GLU A 517 23.51 -26.09 -2.39
C GLU A 517 23.72 -26.06 -3.92
N THR A 518 22.95 -26.82 -4.70
CA THR A 518 23.05 -26.82 -6.17
C THR A 518 22.33 -25.64 -6.83
N GLU A 519 21.31 -25.06 -6.19
CA GLU A 519 20.63 -23.86 -6.71
C GLU A 519 21.38 -22.55 -6.41
N GLU A 520 22.20 -22.49 -5.37
CA GLU A 520 23.04 -21.32 -5.08
C GLU A 520 24.23 -21.21 -6.05
N GLU A 521 24.87 -22.33 -6.43
CA GLU A 521 25.96 -22.32 -7.42
C GLU A 521 25.49 -21.99 -8.85
N GLU A 522 24.24 -22.31 -9.23
CA GLU A 522 23.68 -21.88 -10.52
C GLU A 522 23.23 -20.41 -10.51
N LYS A 523 22.80 -19.87 -9.37
CA LYS A 523 22.47 -18.45 -9.24
C LYS A 523 23.71 -17.54 -9.27
N GLU A 524 24.82 -17.94 -8.65
CA GLU A 524 26.08 -17.18 -8.75
C GLU A 524 26.66 -17.16 -10.18
N LYS A 525 26.48 -18.24 -10.95
CA LYS A 525 26.93 -18.28 -12.36
C LYS A 525 26.09 -17.42 -13.29
N LEU A 526 24.80 -17.22 -13.03
CA LEU A 526 23.95 -16.35 -13.84
C LEU A 526 24.16 -14.86 -13.55
N VAL A 527 24.42 -14.48 -12.29
CA VAL A 527 24.67 -13.08 -11.90
C VAL A 527 25.98 -12.56 -12.50
N HIS A 528 27.00 -13.41 -12.64
CA HIS A 528 28.29 -13.02 -13.20
C HIS A 528 28.33 -12.87 -14.73
N VAL A 529 27.30 -13.36 -15.45
CA VAL A 529 27.17 -13.17 -16.91
C VAL A 529 26.49 -11.83 -17.21
N ASP A 530 25.48 -11.44 -16.43
CA ASP A 530 24.77 -10.17 -16.62
C ASP A 530 25.64 -8.95 -16.23
N GLU A 531 26.49 -9.04 -15.19
CA GLU A 531 27.41 -7.95 -14.82
C GLU A 531 28.56 -7.74 -15.82
N LYS A 532 28.89 -8.74 -16.63
CA LYS A 532 29.90 -8.60 -17.70
C LYS A 532 29.35 -7.91 -18.94
N GLU A 533 28.10 -8.19 -19.34
CA GLU A 533 27.45 -7.50 -20.47
C GLU A 533 27.12 -6.03 -20.13
N GLU A 534 26.77 -5.71 -18.88
CA GLU A 534 26.44 -4.33 -18.46
C GLU A 534 27.68 -3.42 -18.30
N LYS A 535 28.87 -4.01 -18.13
CA LYS A 535 30.16 -3.28 -18.15
C LYS A 535 30.70 -3.02 -19.55
N GLU A 536 30.36 -3.85 -20.53
CA GLU A 536 30.74 -3.62 -21.94
C GLU A 536 29.84 -2.54 -22.58
N ASP A 537 28.54 -2.49 -22.27
CA ASP A 537 27.64 -1.44 -22.80
C ASP A 537 27.91 -0.04 -22.19
N ASN A 538 28.64 0.08 -21.06
CA ASN A 538 29.01 1.36 -20.44
C ASN A 538 30.41 1.87 -20.83
N GLN A 539 31.17 1.14 -21.66
CA GLN A 539 32.47 1.58 -22.18
C GLN A 539 32.42 2.10 -23.63
N GLU A 540 31.26 2.03 -24.30
CA GLU A 540 31.02 2.59 -25.64
C GLU A 540 30.04 3.79 -25.66
N ILE A 541 29.93 4.53 -24.55
CA ILE A 541 29.24 5.84 -24.51
C ILE A 541 30.26 6.98 -24.41
#